data_AF-A0A382WY02-F1
#
_entry.id   AF-A0A382WY02-F1
#
_cell.length_a   1.000
_cell.length_b   1.000
_cell.length_c   1.000
_cell.angle_alpha   90.00
_cell.angle_beta   90.00
_cell.angle_gamma   90.00
#
_symmetry.space_group_name_H-M   'P 1'
#
loop_
_entity.id
_entity.type
_entity.pdbx_description
1 polymer ?
#
loop_
_entity_poly.entity_id
_entity_poly.type
_entity_poly.pdbx_seq_one_letter_code
_entity_poly.pdbx_strand_id
1 'polypeptide(L)' 'MTKISEDAIKCLDKGFVRLVDSMGGDDAIVQAARVSYGKGTSKVSQDRGLIRYLMRH' A
#
# COMPACT_ATOMS: atom_id res chain seq x y z
N MET A 1 -9.76 24.93 21.46
CA MET A 1 -10.00 24.36 20.10
C MET A 1 -8.95 23.30 19.85
N THR A 2 -9.35 22.04 19.81
CA THR A 2 -8.44 20.89 19.65
C THR A 2 -7.76 20.98 18.29
N LYS A 3 -6.43 21.14 18.28
CA LYS A 3 -5.64 21.28 17.06
C LYS A 3 -5.52 19.89 16.42
N ILE A 4 -6.07 19.73 15.22
CA ILE A 4 -5.91 18.50 14.43
C ILE A 4 -4.51 18.55 13.81
N SER A 5 -3.83 17.40 13.77
CA SER A 5 -2.49 17.25 13.16
C SER A 5 -2.56 17.50 11.66
N GLU A 6 -1.51 18.09 11.07
CA GLU A 6 -1.51 18.51 9.65
C GLU A 6 -1.62 17.34 8.67
N ASP A 7 -1.22 16.13 9.07
CA ASP A 7 -1.29 14.88 8.30
C ASP A 7 -2.67 14.19 8.38
N ALA A 8 -3.64 14.78 9.09
CA ALA A 8 -4.97 14.21 9.25
C ALA A 8 -6.00 14.84 8.29
N ILE A 9 -6.82 13.99 7.69
CA ILE A 9 -7.95 14.36 6.84
C ILE A 9 -9.19 14.55 7.72
N LYS A 10 -9.78 15.75 7.73
CA LYS A 10 -11.03 16.00 8.47
C LYS A 10 -12.20 15.23 7.84
N CYS A 11 -13.02 14.60 8.67
CA CYS A 11 -14.19 13.84 8.23
C CYS A 11 -15.44 14.30 9.00
N LEU A 12 -16.46 14.75 8.26
CA LEU A 12 -17.72 15.25 8.83
C LEU A 12 -17.53 16.43 9.80
N ASP A 13 -18.41 16.54 10.79
CA ASP A 13 -18.49 17.64 11.76
C ASP A 13 -17.43 17.54 12.85
N LYS A 14 -17.13 16.32 13.33
CA LYS A 14 -16.27 16.08 14.50
C LYS A 14 -15.16 15.04 14.29
N GLY A 15 -15.16 14.34 13.15
CA GLY A 15 -14.22 13.26 12.88
C GLY A 15 -12.95 13.70 12.12
N PHE A 16 -11.97 12.82 12.10
CA PHE A 16 -10.82 12.86 11.21
C PHE A 16 -10.22 11.46 11.02
N VAL A 17 -9.45 11.28 9.95
CA VAL A 17 -8.69 10.06 9.65
C VAL A 17 -7.23 10.44 9.46
N ARG A 18 -6.30 9.66 10.03
CA ARG A 18 -4.86 9.90 9.93
C ARG A 18 -4.14 8.58 9.75
N LEU A 19 -3.14 8.55 8.87
CA LEU A 19 -2.23 7.42 8.78
C LEU A 19 -1.25 7.47 9.96
N VAL A 20 -1.35 6.51 10.87
CA VAL A 20 -0.45 6.44 12.03
C VAL A 20 0.86 5.77 11.65
N ASP A 21 0.77 4.64 10.95
CA ASP A 21 1.89 3.85 10.47
C ASP A 21 1.44 2.93 9.32
N SER A 22 2.38 2.47 8.50
CA SER A 22 2.14 1.51 7.41
C SER A 22 3.36 0.63 7.19
N MET A 23 3.14 -0.68 7.11
CA MET A 23 4.18 -1.64 6.75
C MET A 23 3.86 -2.33 5.43
N GLY A 24 4.84 -2.31 4.51
CA GLY A 24 4.74 -2.94 3.21
C GLY A 24 4.07 -2.08 2.14
N GLY A 25 3.99 -2.62 0.94
CA GLY A 25 3.42 -1.99 -0.26
C GLY A 25 3.27 -3.01 -1.39
N ASP A 26 3.04 -2.52 -2.61
CA ASP A 26 2.90 -3.35 -3.81
C ASP A 26 4.08 -4.32 -4.03
N ASP A 27 5.29 -3.90 -3.65
CA ASP A 27 6.50 -4.70 -3.70
C ASP A 27 6.45 -5.89 -2.73
N ALA A 28 5.96 -5.68 -1.50
CA ALA A 28 5.80 -6.74 -0.51
C ALA A 28 4.83 -7.83 -1.01
N ILE A 29 3.76 -7.45 -1.70
CA ILE A 29 2.79 -8.38 -2.32
C ILE A 29 3.49 -9.22 -3.39
N VAL A 30 4.21 -8.57 -4.30
CA VAL A 30 4.92 -9.24 -5.40
C VAL A 30 6.00 -10.17 -4.89
N GLN A 31 6.78 -9.74 -3.90
CA GLN A 31 7.82 -10.57 -3.27
C GLN A 31 7.19 -11.79 -2.57
N ALA A 32 6.09 -11.60 -1.83
CA ALA A 32 5.38 -12.70 -1.18
C ALA A 32 4.78 -13.70 -2.19
N ALA A 33 4.31 -13.23 -3.35
CA ALA A 33 3.80 -14.11 -4.40
C ALA A 33 4.92 -14.84 -5.18
N ARG A 34 6.13 -14.27 -5.26
CA ARG A 34 7.27 -14.80 -6.02
C ARG A 34 8.29 -15.54 -5.14
N VAL A 35 7.84 -16.24 -4.09
CA VAL A 35 8.62 -16.95 -3.03
C VAL A 35 9.93 -17.62 -3.51
N SER A 36 10.03 -18.02 -4.78
CA SER A 36 11.16 -18.73 -5.37
C SER A 36 12.30 -17.88 -5.96
N TYR A 37 12.11 -16.57 -6.23
CA TYR A 37 13.16 -15.72 -6.81
C TYR A 37 13.32 -14.46 -5.98
N GLY A 38 14.46 -14.33 -5.29
CA GLY A 38 14.79 -13.14 -4.50
C GLY A 38 14.87 -11.86 -5.35
N LYS A 39 15.15 -10.72 -4.71
CA LYS A 39 15.20 -9.39 -5.35
C LYS A 39 16.09 -9.39 -6.62
N GLY A 40 15.46 -9.23 -7.78
CA GLY A 40 16.09 -9.14 -9.10
C GLY A 40 15.29 -8.24 -10.05
N THR A 41 15.92 -7.77 -11.13
CA THR A 41 15.46 -6.71 -12.06
C THR A 41 14.11 -7.00 -12.72
N SER A 42 13.03 -6.80 -11.98
CA SER A 42 11.66 -6.93 -12.45
C SER A 42 11.20 -5.57 -12.95
N LYS A 43 10.54 -5.52 -14.10
CA LYS A 43 9.95 -4.27 -14.59
C LYS A 43 8.67 -3.97 -13.82
N VAL A 44 8.46 -2.72 -13.41
CA VAL A 44 7.23 -2.25 -12.72
C VAL A 44 5.94 -2.67 -13.44
N SER A 45 5.98 -2.80 -14.78
CA SER A 45 4.85 -3.28 -15.58
C SER A 45 4.47 -4.74 -15.30
N GLN A 46 5.44 -5.61 -15.01
CA GLN A 46 5.21 -7.02 -14.68
C GLN A 46 4.61 -7.17 -13.28
N ASP A 47 5.02 -6.33 -12.34
CA ASP A 47 4.56 -6.33 -10.96
C ASP A 47 3.08 -5.94 -10.87
N ARG A 48 2.70 -4.87 -11.57
CA ARG A 48 1.28 -4.50 -11.70
C ARG A 48 0.47 -5.59 -12.41
N GLY A 49 1.06 -6.27 -13.39
CA GLY A 49 0.43 -7.41 -14.07
C GLY A 49 0.10 -8.54 -13.09
N LEU A 50 1.07 -8.89 -12.24
CA LEU A 50 0.93 -9.91 -11.20
C LEU A 50 -0.13 -9.54 -10.16
N ILE A 51 -0.09 -8.32 -9.62
CA ILE A 51 -1.10 -7.84 -8.66
C ILE A 51 -2.49 -7.97 -9.27
N ARG A 52 -2.70 -7.51 -10.51
CA ARG A 52 -4.01 -7.65 -11.18
C ARG A 52 -4.41 -9.09 -11.44
N TYR A 53 -3.46 -10.00 -11.67
CA TYR A 53 -3.75 -11.42 -11.83
C TYR A 53 -4.25 -12.02 -10.52
N LEU A 54 -3.56 -11.75 -9.40
CA LEU A 54 -3.96 -12.17 -8.06
C LEU A 54 -5.28 -11.54 -7.60
N MET A 55 -5.63 -10.34 -8.07
CA MET A 55 -6.93 -9.74 -7.77
C MET A 55 -8.10 -10.35 -8.56
N ARG A 56 -7.83 -10.97 -9.72
CA ARG A 56 -8.87 -11.54 -10.61
C ARG A 56 -9.20 -13.00 -10.29
N HIS A 57 -8.29 -13.70 -9.63
CA HIS A 57 -8.34 -15.15 -9.41
C HIS A 57 -8.10 -15.43 -7.94
#